data_AF-F9ELJ5-F1
#
_entry.id   AF-F9ELJ5-F1
#
_cell.length_a   1.000
_cell.length_b   1.000
_cell.length_c   1.000
_cell.angle_alpha   90.00
_cell.angle_beta   90.00
_cell.angle_gamma   90.00
#
_symmetry.space_group_name_H-M   'P 1'
#
loop_
_entity.id
_entity.type
_entity.pdbx_description
1 polymer ?
#
loop_
_entity_poly.entity_id
_entity_poly.type
_entity_poly.pdbx_seq_one_letter_code
_entity_poly.pdbx_strand_id
1 'polypeptide(L)' 'MAEVALSKLSQLEGVQAHSTHILGRNDEQSLRKLGIDVTSDQVFPTENLYYNQ' A
#
# COMPACT_ATOMS: atom_id res chain seq x y z
N MET A 1 -8.55 21.24 -4.36
CA MET A 1 -7.98 20.05 -5.03
C MET A 1 -7.77 18.92 -4.03
N ALA A 2 -6.99 19.13 -2.96
CA ALA A 2 -6.75 18.11 -1.93
C ALA A 2 -8.01 17.61 -1.20
N GLU A 3 -8.94 18.50 -0.85
CA GLU A 3 -10.19 18.11 -0.15
C GLU A 3 -11.08 17.19 -0.98
N VAL A 4 -11.11 17.38 -2.30
CA VAL A 4 -11.88 16.52 -3.21
C VAL A 4 -11.28 15.12 -3.25
N ALA A 5 -9.94 15.00 -3.29
CA ALA A 5 -9.27 13.69 -3.22
C ALA A 5 -9.54 12.97 -1.89
N LEU A 6 -9.48 13.68 -0.77
CA LEU A 6 -9.80 13.14 0.55
C LEU A 6 -11.25 12.64 0.63
N SER A 7 -12.21 13.36 0.04
CA SER A 7 -13.62 12.95 0.01
C SER A 7 -13.87 11.65 -0.76
N LYS A 8 -12.94 11.25 -1.63
CA LYS A 8 -13.01 10.04 -2.46
C LYS A 8 -12.33 8.83 -1.82
N LEU A 9 -11.53 9.02 -0.77
CA LEU A 9 -10.84 7.92 -0.10
C LEU A 9 -11.80 6.89 0.50
N SER A 10 -12.97 7.33 0.99
CA SER A 10 -14.03 6.43 1.48
C SER A 10 -14.61 5.52 0.39
N GLN A 11 -14.43 5.86 -0.89
CA GLN A 11 -14.89 5.04 -2.00
C GLN A 11 -13.93 3.89 -2.32
N LEU A 12 -12.75 3.85 -1.69
CA LEU A 12 -11.73 2.82 -1.88
C LEU A 12 -11.89 1.64 -0.90
N GLU A 13 -12.84 1.72 0.02
CA GLU A 13 -13.14 0.64 0.95
C GLU A 13 -13.67 -0.59 0.19
N GLY A 14 -13.01 -1.74 0.37
CA GLY A 14 -13.34 -3.01 -0.29
C GLY A 14 -12.71 -3.19 -1.68
N VAL A 15 -11.87 -2.25 -2.14
CA VAL A 15 -11.15 -2.37 -3.41
C VAL A 15 -9.94 -3.28 -3.24
N GLN A 16 -9.63 -4.08 -4.27
CA GLN A 16 -8.41 -4.87 -4.32
C GLN A 16 -7.30 -4.12 -5.04
N ALA A 17 -6.10 -4.11 -4.48
CA ALA A 17 -4.92 -3.51 -5.08
C ALA A 17 -3.80 -4.55 -5.18
N HIS A 18 -3.02 -4.47 -6.25
CA HIS A 18 -1.91 -5.36 -6.51
C HIS A 18 -0.63 -4.55 -6.71
N SER A 19 0.41 -4.92 -5.97
CA SER A 19 1.74 -4.32 -6.06
C SER A 19 2.72 -5.28 -6.73
N THR A 20 3.55 -4.75 -7.60
CA THR A 20 4.62 -5.50 -8.28
C THR A 20 5.76 -5.91 -7.35
N HIS A 21 5.81 -5.35 -6.14
CA HIS A 21 6.83 -5.62 -5.12
C HIS A 21 6.21 -5.66 -3.73
N ILE A 22 6.87 -6.33 -2.80
CA ILE A 22 6.50 -6.42 -1.39
C ILE A 22 6.43 -5.01 -0.79
N LEU A 23 5.24 -4.63 -0.35
CA LEU A 23 5.01 -3.32 0.27
C LEU A 23 5.68 -3.23 1.64
N GLY A 24 6.11 -2.02 1.98
CA GLY A 24 6.57 -1.72 3.33
C GLY A 24 5.42 -1.84 4.33
N ARG A 25 5.75 -2.21 5.58
CA ARG A 25 4.76 -2.37 6.66
C ARG A 25 3.88 -1.13 6.87
N ASN A 26 4.46 0.06 6.72
CA ASN A 26 3.74 1.33 6.89
C ASN A 26 2.73 1.55 5.77
N ASP A 27 3.09 1.22 4.53
CA ASP A 27 2.23 1.38 3.36
C ASP A 27 1.09 0.36 3.40
N GLU A 28 1.40 -0.91 3.68
CA GLU A 28 0.39 -1.96 3.84
C GLU A 28 -0.62 -1.59 4.94
N GLN A 29 -0.15 -1.12 6.10
CA GLN A 29 -1.04 -0.70 7.18
C GLN A 29 -1.92 0.49 6.75
N SER A 30 -1.38 1.42 5.98
CA SER A 30 -2.12 2.61 5.52
C SER A 30 -3.20 2.24 4.52
N LEU A 31 -2.87 1.39 3.54
CA LEU A 31 -3.83 0.87 2.55
C LEU A 31 -4.92 0.02 3.21
N ARG A 32 -4.54 -0.82 4.18
CA ARG A 32 -5.50 -1.65 4.92
C ARG A 32 -6.42 -0.81 5.81
N LYS A 33 -5.94 0.29 6.39
CA LYS A 33 -6.77 1.27 7.11
C LYS A 33 -7.75 2.00 6.19
N LEU A 34 -7.39 2.18 4.92
CA LEU A 34 -8.29 2.69 3.88
C LEU A 34 -9.30 1.64 3.38
N GLY A 35 -9.25 0.40 3.91
CA GLY A 35 -10.14 -0.68 3.52
C GLY A 35 -9.74 -1.38 2.22
N ILE A 36 -8.51 -1.16 1.74
CA ILE A 36 -8.01 -1.76 0.51
C ILE A 36 -7.40 -3.13 0.83
N ASP A 37 -7.82 -4.15 0.09
CA ASP A 37 -7.25 -5.49 0.14
C ASP A 37 -6.02 -5.53 -0.78
N VAL A 38 -4.83 -5.48 -0.17
CA VAL A 38 -3.57 -5.39 -0.91
C VAL A 38 -2.93 -6.76 -1.08
N THR A 39 -2.53 -7.06 -2.30
CA THR A 39 -1.71 -8.23 -2.65
C THR A 39 -0.37 -7.76 -3.22
N SER A 40 0.66 -8.59 -3.13
CA SER A 40 1.99 -8.24 -3.66
C SER A 40 2.69 -9.48 -4.18
N ASP A 41 3.47 -9.31 -5.24
CA ASP A 41 4.38 -10.33 -5.72
C ASP A 41 5.54 -10.55 -4.75
N GLN A 42 6.15 -11.73 -4.81
CA GLN A 42 7.28 -12.13 -3.95
C GLN A 42 8.62 -11.50 -4.38
N VAL A 43 8.60 -10.20 -4.69
CA VAL A 43 9.76 -9.43 -5.15
C VAL A 43 10.05 -8.34 -4.14
N PHE A 44 11.25 -8.31 -3.58
CA PHE A 44 11.65 -7.24 -2.67
C PHE A 44 11.79 -5.91 -3.44
N PRO A 45 11.35 -4.78 -2.85
CA PRO A 45 11.42 -3.48 -3.51
C PRO A 45 12.86 -2.98 -3.70
N THR A 46 13.82 -3.52 -2.95
CA THR A 46 15.24 -3.19 -3.08
C THR A 46 16.08 -4.45 -2.91
N GLU A 47 17.27 -4.48 -3.53
CA GLU A 47 18.27 -5.54 -3.35
C GLU A 47 18.98 -5.45 -1.99
N ASN A 48 18.79 -4.34 -1.25
CA ASN A 48 19.39 -4.10 0.05
C ASN A 48 18.48 -4.61 1.17
N LEU A 49 18.49 -5.94 1.37
CA LEU A 49 17.57 -6.67 2.24
C LEU A 49 17.82 -6.47 3.74
N TYR A 50 18.92 -5.81 4.13
CA TYR A 50 19.31 -5.59 5.51
C TYR A 50 19.49 -4.09 5.80
N TYR A 51 18.77 -3.57 6.79
CA TYR A 51 18.92 -2.20 7.28
C TYR A 51 20.12 -2.01 8.23
N ASN A 52 21.18 -2.83 8.10
CA ASN A 52 22.36 -2.78 8.99
C ASN A 52 23.64 -2.40 8.23
N GLN A 53 23.86 -1.09 8.10
CA GLN A 53 25.16 -0.46 8.34
C GLN A 53 24.96 0.78 9.21
#